data_AF-A0A373G2C6-F1
#
_entry.id   AF-A0A373G2C6-F1
#
_cell.length_a   1.000
_cell.length_b   1.000
_cell.length_c   1.000
_cell.angle_alpha   90.00
_cell.angle_beta   90.00
_cell.angle_gamma   90.00
#
_symmetry.space_group_name_H-M   'P 1'
#
loop_
_entity.id
_entity.type
_entity.pdbx_description
1 polymer ?
#
loop_
_entity_poly.entity_id
_entity_poly.type
_entity_poly.pdbx_seq_one_letter_code
_entity_poly.pdbx_strand_id
1 'polypeptide(L)'
;MKSKQVLSVEQMKHLQELRLDTSDASMYWARVSHGIRIDDKSKGKWFLSLHKAFQTCGFMSYESIPTYTLQDILGKLPRYINDFGAKYKLHIESTFAGPWRISYQIGICEPFVSKLAENPLNAAYEMLCWCIENGCIKTKE
;
A
#
# COMPACT_ATOMS: atom_id res chain seq x y z
N MET A 1 12.18 -15.11 -7.41
CA MET A 1 11.34 -14.68 -6.27
C MET A 1 9.95 -14.37 -6.77
N LYS A 2 8.88 -14.73 -6.05
CA LYS A 2 7.52 -14.29 -6.41
C LYS A 2 7.44 -12.77 -6.24
N SER A 3 6.87 -12.08 -7.21
CA SER A 3 6.70 -10.63 -7.17
C SER A 3 5.71 -10.23 -6.07
N LYS A 4 6.05 -9.21 -5.28
CA LYS A 4 5.19 -8.65 -4.26
C LYS A 4 4.05 -7.88 -4.94
N GLN A 5 2.81 -8.36 -4.81
CA GLN A 5 1.64 -7.78 -5.48
C GLN A 5 0.86 -6.78 -4.62
N VAL A 6 0.91 -6.94 -3.29
CA VAL A 6 0.19 -6.10 -2.33
C VAL A 6 1.07 -5.73 -1.13
N LEU A 7 0.67 -4.70 -0.40
CA LEU A 7 1.37 -4.27 0.82
C LEU A 7 1.31 -5.35 1.90
N SER A 8 2.33 -5.41 2.75
CA SER A 8 2.34 -6.33 3.89
C SER A 8 1.39 -5.84 4.99
N VAL A 9 1.09 -6.71 5.96
CA VAL A 9 0.25 -6.36 7.12
C VAL A 9 0.88 -5.20 7.90
N GLU A 10 2.21 -5.19 8.04
CA GLU A 10 2.96 -4.15 8.75
C GLU A 10 2.86 -2.80 8.04
N GLN A 11 2.99 -2.79 6.71
CA GLN A 11 2.81 -1.57 5.91
C GLN A 11 1.39 -1.02 6.01
N MET A 12 0.37 -1.88 6.04
CA MET A 12 -1.01 -1.44 6.21
C MET A 12 -1.27 -0.87 7.61
N LYS A 13 -0.67 -1.44 8.66
CA LYS A 13 -0.73 -0.88 10.02
C LYS A 13 -0.07 0.50 10.08
N HIS A 14 1.10 0.67 9.46
CA HIS A 14 1.76 1.96 9.39
C HIS A 14 0.91 3.04 8.69
N LEU A 15 0.23 2.70 7.59
CA LEU A 15 -0.70 3.65 6.94
C LEU A 15 -1.89 4.04 7.84
N GLN A 16 -2.36 3.13 8.68
CA GLN A 16 -3.40 3.42 9.68
C GLN A 16 -2.88 4.35 10.79
N GLU A 17 -1.64 4.18 11.23
CA GLU A 17 -0.97 5.08 12.19
C GLU A 17 -0.83 6.50 11.61
N LEU A 18 -0.60 6.62 10.30
CA LEU A 18 -0.63 7.88 9.55
C LEU A 18 -2.06 8.42 9.32
N ARG A 19 -3.09 7.82 9.91
CA ARG A 19 -4.52 8.19 9.79
C ARG A 19 -5.07 8.19 8.37
N LEU A 20 -4.48 7.40 7.47
CA LEU A 20 -5.05 7.18 6.15
C LEU A 20 -6.27 6.27 6.24
N ASP A 21 -7.38 6.66 5.62
CA ASP A 21 -8.50 5.75 5.43
C ASP A 21 -8.08 4.59 4.51
N THR A 22 -8.17 3.36 5.03
CA THR A 22 -7.79 2.11 4.33
C THR A 22 -9.00 1.26 3.96
N SER A 23 -10.21 1.78 4.13
CA SER A 23 -11.44 1.03 3.88
C SER A 23 -11.73 0.78 2.39
N ASP A 24 -11.13 1.56 1.49
CA ASP A 24 -11.28 1.48 0.04
C ASP A 24 -10.26 0.56 -0.65
N ALA A 25 -9.49 -0.22 0.12
CA ALA A 25 -8.55 -1.17 -0.44
C ALA A 25 -9.24 -2.28 -1.23
N SER A 26 -8.66 -2.66 -2.37
CA SER A 26 -9.23 -3.66 -3.29
C SER A 26 -9.04 -5.12 -2.85
N MET A 27 -8.14 -5.38 -1.90
CA MET A 27 -7.81 -6.74 -1.43
C MET A 27 -7.72 -6.81 0.09
N TYR A 28 -7.68 -8.03 0.62
CA TYR A 28 -7.59 -8.30 2.05
C TYR A 28 -6.51 -9.34 2.37
N TRP A 29 -5.74 -9.08 3.41
CA TRP A 29 -5.07 -10.13 4.17
C TRP A 29 -6.08 -10.79 5.09
N ALA A 30 -6.20 -12.11 5.02
CA ALA A 30 -7.08 -12.87 5.89
C ALA A 30 -6.29 -13.95 6.63
N ARG A 31 -6.73 -14.27 7.85
CA ARG A 31 -6.24 -15.43 8.60
C ARG A 31 -7.35 -16.04 9.43
N VAL A 32 -7.23 -17.34 9.70
CA VAL A 32 -8.07 -18.01 10.69
C VAL A 32 -7.62 -17.57 12.08
N SER A 33 -8.48 -16.84 12.79
CA SER A 33 -8.23 -16.37 14.15
C SER A 33 -8.67 -17.41 15.18
N HIS A 34 -9.78 -18.09 14.92
CA HIS A 34 -10.28 -19.21 15.71
C HIS A 34 -10.68 -20.35 14.78
N GLY A 35 -10.12 -21.54 15.01
CA GLY A 35 -10.42 -22.76 14.25
C GLY A 35 -11.31 -23.70 15.06
N ILE A 36 -11.85 -24.72 14.39
CA ILE A 36 -12.68 -25.75 15.06
C ILE A 36 -11.81 -26.71 15.88
N ARG A 37 -10.55 -26.91 15.47
CA ARG A 37 -9.60 -27.80 16.14
C ARG A 37 -8.52 -27.01 16.87
N ILE A 38 -8.06 -27.56 17.99
CA ILE A 38 -6.97 -26.99 18.79
C ILE A 38 -5.64 -26.99 18.01
N ASP A 39 -5.44 -27.95 17.11
CA ASP A 39 -4.23 -28.17 16.32
C ASP A 39 -4.31 -27.68 14.86
N ASP A 40 -5.21 -26.75 14.55
CA ASP A 40 -5.39 -26.24 13.19
C ASP A 40 -4.14 -25.49 12.70
N LYS A 41 -3.39 -26.13 11.79
CA LYS A 41 -2.16 -25.59 11.18
C LYS A 41 -2.38 -24.32 10.36
N SER A 42 -3.62 -24.00 9.99
CA SER A 42 -3.95 -22.75 9.28
C SER A 42 -4.14 -21.56 10.21
N LYS A 43 -4.30 -21.81 11.52
CA LYS A 43 -4.49 -20.77 12.54
C LYS A 43 -3.30 -19.81 12.55
N GLY A 44 -3.59 -18.52 12.50
CA GLY A 44 -2.57 -17.46 12.55
C GLY A 44 -1.84 -17.17 11.24
N LYS A 45 -1.97 -18.01 10.19
CA LYS A 45 -1.27 -17.81 8.91
C LYS A 45 -2.05 -16.87 7.99
N TRP A 46 -1.42 -15.77 7.59
CA TRP A 46 -1.99 -14.82 6.62
C TRP A 46 -2.00 -15.37 5.20
N PHE A 47 -3.10 -15.15 4.48
CA PHE A 47 -3.27 -15.42 3.06
C PHE A 47 -4.04 -14.27 2.38
N LEU A 48 -3.92 -14.15 1.06
CA LEU A 48 -4.60 -13.10 0.29
C LEU A 48 -6.01 -13.52 -0.10
N SER A 49 -6.93 -12.58 -0.03
CA SER A 49 -8.33 -12.74 -0.38
C SER A 49 -8.86 -11.51 -1.10
N LEU A 50 -9.79 -11.74 -2.03
CA LEU A 50 -10.63 -10.69 -2.60
C LEU A 50 -11.87 -10.41 -1.74
N HIS A 51 -12.23 -11.35 -0.85
CA HIS A 51 -13.39 -11.26 0.01
C HIS A 51 -13.00 -10.71 1.38
N LYS A 52 -13.75 -9.71 1.84
CA LYS A 52 -13.66 -9.17 3.20
C LYS A 52 -14.21 -10.15 4.25
N ALA A 53 -15.36 -10.74 3.95
CA ALA A 53 -16.06 -11.66 4.84
C ALA A 53 -16.05 -13.07 4.26
N PHE A 54 -15.87 -14.05 5.15
CA PHE A 54 -15.84 -15.46 4.80
C PHE A 54 -17.08 -16.14 5.34
N GLN A 55 -17.64 -17.08 4.58
CA GLN A 55 -18.64 -18.00 5.12
C GLN A 55 -17.93 -18.92 6.11
N THR A 56 -18.39 -18.91 7.36
CA THR A 56 -17.83 -19.75 8.43
C THR A 56 -18.81 -20.87 8.78
N CYS A 57 -18.27 -22.00 9.22
CA CYS A 57 -19.04 -23.11 9.77
C CYS A 57 -18.63 -23.33 11.22
N GLY A 58 -19.61 -23.44 12.13
CA GLY A 58 -19.36 -23.61 13.57
C GLY A 58 -18.63 -22.41 14.19
N PHE A 59 -17.64 -22.68 15.04
CA PHE A 59 -16.86 -21.69 15.78
C PHE A 59 -15.64 -21.15 15.03
N MET A 60 -15.67 -21.21 13.69
CA MET A 60 -14.58 -20.67 12.88
C MET A 60 -14.73 -19.15 12.75
N SER A 61 -13.66 -18.42 13.02
CA SER A 61 -13.61 -16.97 12.81
C SER A 61 -12.40 -16.57 11.99
N TYR A 62 -12.60 -15.56 11.15
CA TYR A 62 -11.55 -14.97 10.34
C TYR A 62 -11.26 -13.55 10.83
N GLU A 63 -10.00 -13.18 10.75
CA GLU A 63 -9.56 -11.80 10.85
C GLU A 63 -9.15 -11.35 9.46
N SER A 64 -9.64 -10.19 9.03
CA SER A 64 -9.35 -9.59 7.73
C SER A 64 -8.82 -8.17 7.88
N ILE A 65 -7.71 -7.85 7.20
CA ILE A 65 -7.11 -6.51 7.15
C ILE A 65 -7.09 -6.08 5.67
N PRO A 66 -7.63 -4.91 5.30
CA PRO A 66 -7.53 -4.39 3.94
C PRO A 66 -6.06 -4.22 3.54
N THR A 67 -5.73 -4.43 2.26
CA THR A 67 -4.37 -4.22 1.73
C THR A 67 -4.39 -3.63 0.33
N TYR A 68 -3.46 -2.71 0.09
CA TYR A 68 -3.35 -2.03 -1.20
C TYR A 68 -2.50 -2.79 -2.21
N THR A 69 -3.01 -2.80 -3.43
CA THR A 69 -2.27 -3.07 -4.66
C THR A 69 -1.50 -1.82 -5.11
N LEU A 70 -0.64 -1.96 -6.12
CA LEU A 70 -0.01 -0.80 -6.76
C LEU A 70 -1.08 0.14 -7.34
N GLN A 71 -2.14 -0.40 -7.94
CA GLN A 71 -3.21 0.37 -8.54
C GLN A 71 -3.94 1.25 -7.51
N ASP A 72 -4.20 0.71 -6.32
CA ASP A 72 -4.85 1.46 -5.23
C ASP A 72 -3.99 2.65 -4.81
N ILE A 73 -2.67 2.45 -4.67
CA ILE A 73 -1.73 3.51 -4.29
C ILE A 73 -1.67 4.59 -5.38
N LEU A 74 -1.56 4.19 -6.65
CA LEU A 74 -1.55 5.14 -7.78
C LEU A 74 -2.85 5.94 -7.89
N GLY A 75 -3.97 5.37 -7.47
CA GLY A 75 -5.25 6.08 -7.37
C GLY A 75 -5.27 7.17 -6.29
N LYS A 76 -4.43 7.05 -5.24
CA LYS A 76 -4.35 8.00 -4.13
C LYS A 76 -3.25 9.04 -4.28
N LEU A 77 -2.17 8.71 -4.99
CA LEU A 77 -1.09 9.67 -5.24
C LEU A 77 -1.61 10.84 -6.10
N PRO A 78 -1.34 12.10 -5.72
CA PRO A 78 -1.72 13.23 -6.55
C PRO A 78 -1.01 13.15 -7.90
N ARG A 79 -1.70 13.46 -9.00
CA ARG A 79 -1.04 13.49 -10.32
C ARG A 79 -0.04 14.63 -10.44
N TYR A 80 -0.26 15.69 -9.66
CA TYR A 80 0.56 16.88 -9.62
C TYR A 80 0.66 17.41 -8.19
N ILE A 81 1.84 17.89 -7.81
CA ILE A 81 2.06 18.67 -6.59
C ILE A 81 2.41 20.09 -7.01
N ASN A 82 1.78 21.07 -6.37
CA ASN A 82 2.11 22.47 -6.58
C ASN A 82 2.93 22.96 -5.39
N ASP A 83 4.11 23.50 -5.65
CA ASP A 83 4.96 24.11 -4.63
C ASP A 83 5.62 25.37 -5.21
N PHE A 84 5.57 26.48 -4.47
CA PHE A 84 6.04 27.82 -4.90
C PHE A 84 5.70 28.24 -6.34
N GLY A 85 4.51 27.88 -6.84
CA GLY A 85 4.06 28.20 -8.21
C GLY A 85 4.60 27.27 -9.30
N ALA A 86 5.42 26.30 -8.94
CA ALA A 86 5.90 25.23 -9.81
C ALA A 86 4.99 23.99 -9.69
N LYS A 87 4.68 23.35 -10.82
CA LYS A 87 3.80 22.19 -10.89
C LYS A 87 4.58 20.93 -11.23
N TYR A 88 4.85 20.11 -10.22
CA TYR A 88 5.59 18.86 -10.34
C TYR A 88 4.65 17.73 -10.72
N LYS A 89 4.97 16.97 -11.76
CA LYS A 89 4.17 15.83 -12.24
C LYS A 89 4.68 14.54 -11.62
N LEU A 90 3.79 13.57 -11.37
CA LEU A 90 4.16 12.22 -10.97
C LEU A 90 4.85 11.45 -12.12
N HIS A 91 6.01 10.87 -11.84
CA HIS A 91 6.79 10.01 -12.73
C HIS A 91 7.05 8.66 -12.06
N ILE A 92 7.01 7.59 -12.86
CA ILE A 92 7.29 6.21 -12.43
C ILE A 92 8.22 5.62 -13.48
N GLU A 93 9.44 5.26 -13.09
CA GLU A 93 10.45 4.76 -13.99
C GLU A 93 11.27 3.63 -13.34
N SER A 94 11.71 2.67 -14.16
CA SER A 94 12.78 1.76 -13.75
C SER A 94 14.11 2.47 -13.95
N THR A 95 14.99 2.40 -12.96
CA THR A 95 16.37 2.88 -13.08
C THR A 95 17.20 1.89 -13.88
N PHE A 96 18.32 2.36 -14.43
CA PHE A 96 19.27 1.52 -15.18
C PHE A 96 19.83 0.37 -14.33
N ALA A 97 19.94 0.56 -13.02
CA ALA A 97 20.47 -0.43 -12.09
C ALA A 97 19.43 -1.48 -11.64
N GLY A 98 18.15 -1.38 -12.05
CA GLY A 98 17.08 -2.32 -11.71
C GLY A 98 16.02 -1.84 -10.69
N PRO A 99 16.34 -0.98 -9.70
CA PRO A 99 15.31 -0.43 -8.81
C PRO A 99 14.28 0.42 -9.54
N TRP A 100 13.10 0.52 -8.94
CA TRP A 100 12.03 1.41 -9.36
C TRP A 100 12.12 2.74 -8.64
N ARG A 101 11.90 3.82 -9.38
CA ARG A 101 11.81 5.18 -8.87
C ARG A 101 10.40 5.71 -9.09
N ILE A 102 9.85 6.33 -8.06
CA ILE A 102 8.66 7.18 -8.16
C ILE A 102 9.06 8.58 -7.71
N SER A 103 8.75 9.59 -8.52
CA SER A 103 9.18 10.97 -8.28
C SER A 103 8.13 11.99 -8.67
N TYR A 104 8.23 13.18 -8.09
CA TYR A 104 7.58 14.38 -8.62
C TYR A 104 8.64 15.29 -9.22
N GLN A 105 8.52 15.62 -10.51
CA GLN A 105 9.52 16.42 -11.22
C GLN A 105 8.90 17.29 -12.32
N ILE A 106 9.71 18.22 -12.83
CA ILE A 106 9.37 19.09 -13.95
C ILE A 106 10.28 18.74 -15.12
N GLY A 107 9.72 18.12 -16.14
CA GLY A 107 10.49 17.68 -17.32
C GLY A 107 11.62 16.72 -16.93
N ILE A 108 12.84 17.08 -17.31
CA ILE A 108 14.08 16.29 -17.11
C ILE A 108 14.94 16.91 -15.99
N CYS A 109 14.41 17.87 -15.24
CA CYS A 109 15.12 18.46 -14.10
C CYS A 109 15.23 17.48 -12.93
N GLU A 110 16.08 17.83 -11.96
CA GLU A 110 16.19 17.10 -10.70
C GLU A 110 14.81 16.96 -10.03
N PRO A 111 14.43 15.76 -9.56
CA PRO A 111 13.14 15.55 -8.95
C PRO A 111 13.03 16.29 -7.63
N PHE A 112 11.88 16.95 -7.41
CA PHE A 112 11.55 17.61 -6.14
C PHE A 112 11.51 16.62 -4.98
N VAL A 113 10.95 15.44 -5.24
CA VAL A 113 11.02 14.30 -4.34
C VAL A 113 11.15 13.04 -5.19
N SER A 114 11.96 12.10 -4.73
CA SER A 114 12.05 10.77 -5.33
C SER A 114 12.17 9.69 -4.25
N LYS A 115 11.53 8.55 -4.50
CA LYS A 115 11.59 7.34 -3.66
C LYS A 115 12.03 6.18 -4.52
N LEU A 116 12.96 5.38 -4.01
CA LEU A 116 13.63 4.33 -4.75
C LEU A 116 13.55 3.03 -3.97
N ALA A 117 13.03 1.99 -4.61
CA ALA A 117 12.92 0.68 -4.01
C ALA A 117 13.10 -0.42 -5.05
N GLU A 118 13.40 -1.64 -4.62
CA GLU A 118 13.61 -2.79 -5.53
C GLU A 118 12.37 -3.14 -6.36
N ASN A 119 11.17 -2.78 -5.90
CA ASN A 119 9.92 -3.06 -6.60
C ASN A 119 9.01 -1.82 -6.61
N PRO A 120 8.15 -1.67 -7.64
CA PRO A 120 7.38 -0.45 -7.83
C PRO A 120 6.36 -0.23 -6.71
N LEU A 121 5.87 -1.31 -6.10
CA LEU A 121 4.91 -1.24 -5.00
C LEU A 121 5.53 -0.60 -3.75
N ASN A 122 6.75 -0.99 -3.38
CA ASN A 122 7.45 -0.38 -2.25
C ASN A 122 7.81 1.09 -2.53
N ALA A 123 8.25 1.42 -3.74
CA ALA A 123 8.53 2.80 -4.12
C ALA A 123 7.25 3.66 -4.06
N ALA A 124 6.10 3.11 -4.47
CA ALA A 124 4.79 3.76 -4.37
C ALA A 124 4.34 3.93 -2.93
N TYR A 125 4.55 2.92 -2.09
CA TYR A 125 4.28 3.00 -0.65
C TYR A 125 5.08 4.11 0.02
N GLU A 126 6.39 4.18 -0.22
CA GLU A 126 7.23 5.24 0.35
C GLU A 126 6.82 6.63 -0.13
N MET A 127 6.44 6.76 -1.40
CA MET A 127 5.93 8.02 -1.93
C MET A 127 4.58 8.38 -1.29
N LEU A 128 3.70 7.41 -1.05
CA LEU A 128 2.42 7.61 -0.40
C LEU A 128 2.61 8.10 1.04
N CYS A 129 3.49 7.47 1.82
CA CYS A 129 3.83 7.92 3.17
C CYS A 129 4.33 9.37 3.16
N TRP A 130 5.27 9.69 2.27
CA TRP A 130 5.79 11.06 2.14
C TRP A 130 4.69 12.06 1.79
N CYS A 131 3.78 11.74 0.86
CA CYS A 131 2.66 12.61 0.51
C CYS A 131 1.70 12.85 1.69
N ILE A 132 1.49 11.86 2.55
CA ILE A 132 0.66 12.01 3.76
C ILE A 132 1.37 12.92 4.78
N GLU A 133 2.65 12.66 5.05
CA GLU A 133 3.47 13.43 5.99
C GLU A 133 3.60 14.91 5.57
N ASN A 134 3.64 15.19 4.27
CA ASN A 134 3.74 16.55 3.72
C ASN A 134 2.37 17.17 3.41
N GLY A 135 1.27 16.58 3.86
CA GLY A 135 -0.08 17.14 3.70
C GLY A 135 -0.56 17.23 2.24
N CYS A 136 0.07 16.51 1.31
CA CYS A 136 -0.33 16.47 -0.10
C CYS A 136 -1.60 15.65 -0.32
N ILE A 137 -1.98 14.81 0.64
CA ILE A 137 -3.18 13.97 0.63
C ILE A 137 -3.97 14.24 1.91
N LYS A 138 -5.29 14.40 1.77
CA LYS A 138 -6.20 14.58 2.91
C LYS A 138 -6.30 13.26 3.68
N THR A 139 -5.94 13.29 4.96
CA THR A 139 -6.22 12.22 5.93
C THR A 139 -7.53 12.51 6.65
N LYS A 140 -8.14 11.50 7.30
CA LYS A 140 -9.28 11.75 8.18
C LYS A 140 -8.75 12.51 9.41
N GLU A 141 -9.27 13.71 9.64
CA GLU A 141 -9.01 14.50 10.86
C GLU A 141 -9.52 13.77 12.12
#